data_AF-A0A4S3JRV1-F1
#
_entry.id   AF-A0A4S3JRV1-F1
#
_cell.length_a   1.000
_cell.length_b   1.000
_cell.length_c   1.000
_cell.angle_alpha   90.00
_cell.angle_beta   90.00
_cell.angle_gamma   90.00
#
_symmetry.space_group_name_H-M   'P 1'
#
loop_
_entity.id
_entity.type
_entity.pdbx_description
1 polymer ?
#
loop_
_entity_poly.entity_id
_entity_poly.type
_entity_poly.pdbx_seq_one_letter_code
_entity_poly.pdbx_strand_id
1 'polypeptide(L)'
;MANTTPVHFFDIDSTLPRDLKPWSVNTIKTRMVLNYKRIPYTQSYVSYPDIAPLLSNLNVRPHEEGTAYTLPAICHPSSITSNPHGALMDSFAIATHLDQAFPSPPLFPSRDASYALALAVNKLVANVTSKCSTLIIPRVVDFLDPRAREYFIKTRSARFGKPLSEVLPKEPDQVQTIIDVATAEIAPLAQMLRGRLGKNGPFLEGEKPGYADFLIVAFLAWCERADKMLWEALVNVGEGEIKALWDVCLPWVNGQGEDRNWVH
;
A
#
# COMPACT_ATOMS: atom_id res chain seq x y z
N MET A 1 23.72 -22.13 -15.87
CA MET A 1 22.41 -21.47 -15.77
C MET A 1 22.67 -20.10 -15.17
N ALA A 2 22.36 -19.02 -15.87
CA ALA A 2 22.58 -17.68 -15.32
C ALA A 2 21.77 -17.54 -14.04
N ASN A 3 22.42 -17.27 -12.90
CA ASN A 3 21.76 -16.92 -11.64
C ASN A 3 21.00 -15.61 -11.88
N THR A 4 19.75 -15.68 -12.32
CA THR A 4 18.88 -14.51 -12.39
C THR A 4 18.40 -14.25 -10.97
N THR A 5 19.06 -13.34 -10.26
CA THR A 5 18.61 -12.87 -8.95
C THR A 5 17.14 -12.45 -9.08
N PRO A 6 16.22 -13.00 -8.26
CA PRO A 6 14.81 -12.63 -8.33
C PRO A 6 14.63 -11.15 -7.97
N VAL A 7 13.43 -10.61 -8.20
CA VAL A 7 13.07 -9.28 -7.68
C VAL A 7 13.32 -9.28 -6.16
N HIS A 8 13.95 -8.23 -5.65
CA HIS A 8 14.08 -7.98 -4.23
C HIS A 8 13.18 -6.82 -3.85
N PHE A 9 12.30 -7.03 -2.87
CA PHE A 9 11.31 -6.06 -2.42
C PHE A 9 11.68 -5.52 -1.04
N PHE A 10 11.76 -4.19 -0.92
CA PHE A 10 11.97 -3.51 0.35
C PHE A 10 10.65 -3.02 0.93
N ASP A 11 10.27 -3.60 2.07
CA ASP A 11 9.09 -3.25 2.85
C ASP A 11 9.50 -2.53 4.16
N ILE A 12 8.55 -1.91 4.85
CA ILE A 12 8.81 -1.21 6.12
C ILE A 12 8.59 -2.19 7.28
N ASP A 13 9.56 -2.24 8.19
CA ASP A 13 9.50 -3.14 9.33
C ASP A 13 8.33 -2.81 10.29
N SER A 14 7.89 -3.84 11.01
CA SER A 14 6.96 -3.71 12.14
C SER A 14 7.17 -4.86 13.13
N THR A 15 6.68 -4.65 14.34
CA THR A 15 6.64 -5.67 15.40
C THR A 15 5.38 -6.53 15.33
N LEU A 16 4.54 -6.39 14.30
CA LEU A 16 3.36 -7.23 14.11
C LEU A 16 3.74 -8.69 13.81
N PRO A 17 2.86 -9.65 14.11
CA PRO A 17 3.03 -11.05 13.71
C PRO A 17 3.27 -11.19 12.19
N ARG A 18 3.99 -12.24 11.78
CA ARG A 18 4.48 -12.39 10.39
C ARG A 18 3.40 -12.24 9.31
N ASP A 19 2.22 -12.77 9.55
CA ASP A 19 1.05 -12.72 8.67
C ASP A 19 0.45 -11.31 8.55
N LEU A 20 0.61 -10.47 9.57
CA LEU A 20 0.16 -9.06 9.59
C LEU A 20 1.31 -8.06 9.47
N LYS A 21 2.56 -8.54 9.35
CA LYS A 21 3.77 -7.73 9.32
C LYS A 21 3.76 -6.66 8.23
N PRO A 22 3.24 -6.90 7.01
CA PRO A 22 2.99 -5.84 6.04
C PRO A 22 1.83 -4.95 6.51
N TRP A 23 2.13 -3.67 6.73
CA TRP A 23 1.17 -2.72 7.29
C TRP A 23 1.05 -1.42 6.49
N SER A 24 2.10 -1.02 5.78
CA SER A 24 2.17 0.28 5.12
C SER A 24 1.30 0.28 3.86
N VAL A 25 0.38 1.25 3.79
CA VAL A 25 -0.52 1.45 2.64
C VAL A 25 0.22 1.51 1.30
N ASN A 26 1.45 2.02 1.26
CA ASN A 26 2.19 2.12 0.01
C ASN A 26 2.90 0.82 -0.34
N THR A 27 3.48 0.12 0.63
CA THR A 27 4.27 -1.09 0.34
C THR A 27 3.38 -2.29 0.05
N ILE A 28 2.19 -2.35 0.67
CA ILE A 28 1.17 -3.37 0.38
C ILE A 28 0.77 -3.36 -1.10
N LYS A 29 0.71 -2.18 -1.76
CA LYS A 29 0.42 -2.09 -3.21
C LYS A 29 1.42 -2.92 -4.03
N THR A 30 2.71 -2.75 -3.78
CA THR A 30 3.77 -3.52 -4.47
C THR A 30 3.73 -5.00 -4.11
N ARG A 31 3.49 -5.35 -2.84
CA ARG A 31 3.32 -6.74 -2.41
C ARG A 31 2.17 -7.42 -3.15
N MET A 32 1.02 -6.77 -3.23
CA MET A 32 -0.14 -7.28 -3.96
C MET A 32 0.17 -7.47 -5.44
N VAL A 33 0.88 -6.53 -6.07
CA VAL A 33 1.36 -6.67 -7.46
C VAL A 33 2.22 -7.92 -7.63
N LEU A 34 3.24 -8.11 -6.80
CA LEU A 34 4.15 -9.26 -6.88
C LEU A 34 3.39 -10.59 -6.71
N ASN A 35 2.49 -10.65 -5.72
CA ASN A 35 1.71 -11.83 -5.39
C ASN A 35 0.67 -12.16 -6.47
N TYR A 36 -0.08 -11.18 -6.96
CA TYR A 36 -1.07 -11.37 -8.03
C TYR A 36 -0.41 -11.83 -9.33
N LYS A 37 0.71 -11.19 -9.69
CA LYS A 37 1.46 -11.54 -10.91
C LYS A 37 2.27 -12.82 -10.76
N ARG A 38 2.31 -13.41 -9.54
CA ARG A 38 3.08 -14.62 -9.20
C ARG A 38 4.57 -14.48 -9.53
N ILE A 39 5.11 -13.27 -9.36
CA ILE A 39 6.53 -13.01 -9.57
C ILE A 39 7.27 -13.55 -8.34
N PRO A 40 8.23 -14.48 -8.47
CA PRO A 40 9.06 -14.89 -7.35
C PRO A 40 9.90 -13.71 -6.87
N TYR A 41 9.86 -13.42 -5.57
CA TYR A 41 10.62 -12.33 -4.97
C TYR A 41 11.21 -12.70 -3.62
N THR A 42 12.32 -12.03 -3.31
CA THR A 42 12.87 -11.97 -1.96
C THR A 42 12.45 -10.66 -1.31
N GLN A 43 12.46 -10.58 0.01
CA GLN A 43 12.05 -9.38 0.71
C GLN A 43 12.93 -9.07 1.92
N SER A 44 13.08 -7.77 2.18
CA SER A 44 13.67 -7.22 3.41
C SER A 44 12.71 -6.25 4.07
N TYR A 45 12.71 -6.25 5.40
CA TYR A 45 12.02 -5.25 6.20
C TYR A 45 13.02 -4.21 6.70
N VAL A 46 12.72 -2.93 6.44
CA VAL A 46 13.62 -1.82 6.70
C VAL A 46 13.00 -0.90 7.73
N SER A 47 13.74 -0.59 8.79
CA SER A 47 13.33 0.41 9.78
C SER A 47 13.33 1.80 9.15
N TYR A 48 12.38 2.67 9.54
CA TYR A 48 12.22 4.01 8.96
C TYR A 48 13.51 4.84 8.81
N PRO A 49 14.41 4.92 9.83
CA PRO A 49 15.64 5.70 9.73
C PRO A 49 16.62 5.17 8.67
N ASP A 50 16.52 3.90 8.30
CA ASP A 50 17.45 3.22 7.40
C ASP A 50 17.01 3.31 5.92
N ILE A 51 15.78 3.79 5.64
CA ILE A 51 15.24 3.90 4.28
C ILE A 51 16.07 4.84 3.41
N ALA A 52 16.38 6.05 3.90
CA ALA A 52 17.11 7.04 3.13
C ALA A 52 18.56 6.62 2.83
N PRO A 53 19.35 6.15 3.83
CA PRO A 53 20.68 5.58 3.57
C PRO A 53 20.64 4.42 2.57
N LEU A 54 19.69 3.49 2.72
CA LEU A 54 19.53 2.34 1.82
C LEU A 54 19.31 2.77 0.36
N LEU A 55 18.31 3.61 0.12
CA LEU A 55 17.95 4.00 -1.25
C LEU A 55 18.99 4.91 -1.89
N SER A 56 19.66 5.75 -1.10
CA SER A 56 20.81 6.51 -1.55
C SER A 56 21.97 5.60 -1.98
N ASN A 57 22.29 4.56 -1.20
CA ASN A 57 23.34 3.59 -1.54
C ASN A 57 23.01 2.76 -2.79
N LEU A 58 21.72 2.52 -3.05
CA LEU A 58 21.24 1.88 -4.27
C LEU A 58 21.18 2.84 -5.47
N ASN A 59 21.63 4.09 -5.32
CA ASN A 59 21.57 5.13 -6.34
C ASN A 59 20.16 5.36 -6.89
N VAL A 60 19.13 5.13 -6.07
CA VAL A 60 17.75 5.48 -6.43
C VAL A 60 17.66 7.01 -6.46
N ARG A 61 17.04 7.56 -7.50
CA ARG A 61 16.84 9.02 -7.60
C ARG A 61 15.87 9.47 -6.50
N PRO A 62 16.20 10.49 -5.68
CA PRO A 62 15.28 11.01 -4.68
C PRO A 62 14.06 11.68 -5.33
N HIS A 63 12.93 11.69 -4.61
CA HIS A 63 11.77 12.50 -4.98
C HIS A 63 12.13 13.99 -5.02
N GLU A 64 11.58 14.71 -5.98
CA GLU A 64 11.81 16.16 -6.13
C GLU A 64 11.09 16.97 -5.04
N GLU A 65 9.97 16.45 -4.54
CA GLU A 65 9.15 17.09 -3.53
C GLU A 65 8.87 16.16 -2.35
N GLY A 66 8.70 16.74 -1.15
CA GLY A 66 8.33 16.00 0.05
C GLY A 66 9.47 15.16 0.63
N THR A 67 9.19 13.90 0.97
CA THR A 67 10.19 13.00 1.57
C THR A 67 11.05 12.39 0.45
N ALA A 68 12.34 12.70 0.44
CA ALA A 68 13.26 12.31 -0.66
C ALA A 68 13.28 10.80 -0.95
N TYR A 69 13.24 9.95 0.08
CA TYR A 69 13.35 8.49 -0.05
C TYR A 69 12.21 7.79 0.67
N THR A 70 11.51 6.91 -0.04
CA THR A 70 10.31 6.22 0.47
C THR A 70 10.27 4.78 0.04
N LEU A 71 9.66 3.92 0.85
CA LEU A 71 9.26 2.57 0.44
C LEU A 71 7.79 2.57 -0.02
N PRO A 72 7.41 1.71 -0.99
CA PRO A 72 8.17 0.57 -1.50
C PRO A 72 9.30 0.95 -2.45
N ALA A 73 10.32 0.10 -2.45
CA ALA A 73 11.35 0.05 -3.47
C ALA A 73 11.59 -1.40 -3.87
N ILE A 74 12.08 -1.62 -5.09
CA ILE A 74 12.54 -2.92 -5.54
C ILE A 74 13.91 -2.82 -6.19
N CYS A 75 14.69 -3.90 -6.09
CA CYS A 75 15.73 -4.22 -7.06
C CYS A 75 15.20 -5.32 -7.99
N HIS A 76 15.57 -5.27 -9.26
CA HIS A 76 15.11 -6.24 -10.25
C HIS A 76 16.29 -6.85 -11.02
N PRO A 77 16.14 -8.07 -11.57
CA PRO A 77 17.22 -8.71 -12.32
C PRO A 77 17.68 -7.87 -13.51
N SER A 78 18.97 -7.96 -13.83
CA SER A 78 19.58 -7.29 -14.99
C SER A 78 19.05 -7.75 -16.34
N SER A 79 18.35 -8.89 -16.40
CA SER A 79 17.63 -9.34 -17.58
C SER A 79 16.43 -8.46 -17.93
N ILE A 80 15.94 -7.64 -17.00
CA ILE A 80 14.89 -6.64 -17.25
C ILE A 80 15.56 -5.35 -17.73
N THR A 81 15.55 -5.15 -19.05
CA THR A 81 16.26 -4.05 -19.71
C THR A 81 15.46 -2.74 -19.79
N SER A 82 14.19 -2.76 -19.41
CA SER A 82 13.31 -1.56 -19.42
C SER A 82 13.71 -0.50 -18.40
N ASN A 83 14.47 -0.86 -17.36
CA ASN A 83 15.11 0.07 -16.45
C ASN A 83 16.57 -0.35 -16.21
N PRO A 84 17.56 0.35 -16.80
CA PRO A 84 18.96 -0.05 -16.68
C PRO A 84 19.58 0.21 -15.28
N HIS A 85 18.90 0.96 -14.39
CA HIS A 85 19.42 1.26 -13.06
C HIS A 85 19.29 0.07 -12.09
N GLY A 86 18.40 -0.90 -12.38
CA GLY A 86 18.24 -2.10 -11.57
C GLY A 86 17.53 -1.89 -10.22
N ALA A 87 17.26 -0.64 -9.83
CA ALA A 87 16.52 -0.28 -8.63
C ALA A 87 15.53 0.86 -8.91
N LEU A 88 14.36 0.83 -8.26
CA LEU A 88 13.37 1.90 -8.32
C LEU A 88 12.50 1.93 -7.06
N MET A 89 12.03 3.12 -6.70
CA MET A 89 10.99 3.35 -5.70
C MET A 89 9.74 3.95 -6.35
N ASP A 90 8.71 4.21 -5.53
CA ASP A 90 7.35 4.60 -5.93
C ASP A 90 6.47 3.42 -6.36
N SER A 91 5.38 3.19 -5.62
CA SER A 91 4.50 2.05 -5.83
C SER A 91 3.87 2.01 -7.23
N PHE A 92 3.56 3.17 -7.81
CA PHE A 92 2.90 3.26 -9.11
C PHE A 92 3.89 3.05 -10.26
N ALA A 93 5.08 3.66 -10.15
CA ALA A 93 6.20 3.42 -11.05
C ALA A 93 6.60 1.93 -11.04
N ILE A 94 6.70 1.33 -9.85
CA ILE A 94 6.94 -0.10 -9.68
C ILE A 94 5.86 -0.94 -10.34
N ALA A 95 4.57 -0.64 -10.10
CA ALA A 95 3.47 -1.38 -10.70
C ALA A 95 3.53 -1.36 -12.23
N THR A 96 3.76 -0.18 -12.82
CA THR A 96 3.86 0.00 -14.28
C THR A 96 5.08 -0.74 -14.84
N HIS A 97 6.22 -0.63 -14.17
CA HIS A 97 7.45 -1.32 -14.56
C HIS A 97 7.29 -2.85 -14.53
N LEU A 98 6.70 -3.40 -13.46
CA LEU A 98 6.45 -4.82 -13.34
C LEU A 98 5.37 -5.31 -14.31
N ASP A 99 4.38 -4.49 -14.66
CA ASP A 99 3.41 -4.86 -15.69
C ASP A 99 4.05 -5.00 -17.07
N GLN A 100 4.98 -4.09 -17.40
CA GLN A 100 5.74 -4.16 -18.65
C GLN A 100 6.70 -5.35 -18.67
N ALA A 101 7.43 -5.58 -17.57
CA ALA A 101 8.41 -6.66 -17.49
C ALA A 101 7.76 -8.06 -17.42
N PHE A 102 6.57 -8.16 -16.83
CA PHE A 102 5.83 -9.40 -16.65
C PHE A 102 4.38 -9.23 -17.16
N PRO A 103 4.13 -9.29 -18.47
CA PRO A 103 2.84 -8.87 -19.05
C PRO A 103 1.63 -9.73 -18.70
N SER A 104 1.81 -10.89 -18.05
CA SER A 104 0.72 -11.79 -17.68
C SER A 104 0.85 -12.28 -16.24
N PRO A 105 -0.24 -12.24 -15.44
CA PRO A 105 -1.52 -11.60 -15.74
C PRO A 105 -1.39 -10.06 -15.78
N PRO A 106 -2.22 -9.34 -16.56
CA PRO A 106 -2.13 -7.88 -16.66
C PRO A 106 -2.63 -7.20 -15.38
N LEU A 107 -1.96 -6.12 -14.96
CA LEU A 107 -2.42 -5.20 -13.91
C LEU A 107 -3.42 -4.17 -14.44
N PHE A 108 -3.34 -3.87 -15.73
CA PHE A 108 -4.21 -2.92 -16.43
C PHE A 108 -4.98 -3.67 -17.52
N PRO A 109 -6.01 -4.46 -17.18
CA PRO A 109 -6.67 -5.38 -18.12
C PRO A 109 -7.30 -4.67 -19.32
N SER A 110 -7.78 -3.44 -19.15
CA SER A 110 -8.31 -2.56 -20.20
C SER A 110 -7.32 -1.45 -20.60
N ARG A 111 -6.01 -1.66 -20.36
CA ARG A 111 -4.91 -0.76 -20.74
C ARG A 111 -5.13 0.67 -20.20
N ASP A 112 -5.26 1.65 -21.08
CA ASP A 112 -5.37 3.07 -20.72
C ASP A 112 -6.62 3.37 -19.88
N ALA A 113 -7.71 2.62 -20.08
CA ALA A 113 -8.91 2.77 -19.26
C ALA A 113 -8.65 2.31 -17.80
N SER A 114 -7.95 1.18 -17.62
CA SER A 114 -7.54 0.70 -16.29
C SER A 114 -6.54 1.66 -15.63
N TYR A 115 -5.63 2.23 -16.43
CA TYR A 115 -4.65 3.20 -15.95
C TYR A 115 -5.36 4.48 -15.47
N ALA A 116 -6.27 5.04 -16.26
CA ALA A 116 -7.08 6.19 -15.88
C ALA A 116 -7.94 5.90 -14.64
N LEU A 117 -8.52 4.70 -14.56
CA LEU A 117 -9.26 4.23 -13.39
C LEU A 117 -8.38 4.19 -12.15
N ALA A 118 -7.15 3.68 -12.24
CA ALA A 118 -6.21 3.65 -11.13
C ALA A 118 -5.88 5.06 -10.62
N LEU A 119 -5.71 6.04 -11.50
CA LEU A 119 -5.49 7.44 -11.09
C LEU A 119 -6.71 8.02 -10.36
N ALA A 120 -7.92 7.78 -10.87
CA ALA A 120 -9.16 8.23 -10.25
C ALA A 120 -9.36 7.59 -8.87
N VAL A 121 -9.17 6.28 -8.76
CA VAL A 121 -9.29 5.55 -7.49
C VAL A 121 -8.21 5.99 -6.51
N ASN A 122 -6.97 6.22 -6.94
CA ASN A 122 -5.92 6.75 -6.07
C ASN A 122 -6.32 8.10 -5.46
N LYS A 123 -6.95 8.99 -6.26
CA LYS A 123 -7.45 10.28 -5.79
C LYS A 123 -8.57 10.12 -4.75
N LEU A 124 -9.52 9.20 -4.98
CA LEU A 124 -10.61 8.91 -4.05
C LEU A 124 -10.08 8.33 -2.73
N VAL A 125 -9.22 7.32 -2.80
CA VAL A 125 -8.57 6.72 -1.62
C VAL A 125 -7.77 7.75 -0.83
N ALA A 126 -7.04 8.64 -1.51
CA ALA A 126 -6.32 9.73 -0.86
C ALA A 126 -7.28 10.71 -0.14
N ASN A 127 -8.45 10.96 -0.70
CA ASN A 127 -9.47 11.79 -0.06
C ASN A 127 -9.98 11.14 1.23
N VAL A 128 -10.41 9.87 1.19
CA VAL A 128 -10.84 9.12 2.39
C VAL A 128 -9.74 9.10 3.45
N THR A 129 -8.51 8.80 3.02
CA THR A 129 -7.32 8.78 3.89
C THR A 129 -7.14 10.13 4.60
N SER A 130 -7.30 11.25 3.89
CA SER A 130 -7.15 12.57 4.49
C SER A 130 -8.13 12.83 5.63
N LYS A 131 -9.35 12.27 5.55
CA LYS A 131 -10.40 12.45 6.55
C LYS A 131 -10.19 11.62 7.81
N CYS A 132 -9.59 10.43 7.69
CA CYS A 132 -9.40 9.51 8.81
C CYS A 132 -7.94 9.37 9.29
N SER A 133 -6.99 10.06 8.66
CA SER A 133 -5.56 9.92 8.97
C SER A 133 -5.18 10.20 10.42
N THR A 134 -5.98 10.99 11.15
CA THR A 134 -5.79 11.28 12.58
C THR A 134 -6.11 10.10 13.50
N LEU A 135 -6.91 9.13 13.05
CA LEU A 135 -7.13 7.86 13.76
C LEU A 135 -6.01 6.86 13.49
N ILE A 136 -5.50 6.85 12.26
CA ILE A 136 -4.56 5.84 11.77
C ILE A 136 -3.11 6.17 12.16
N ILE A 137 -2.63 7.37 11.78
CA ILE A 137 -1.20 7.71 11.83
C ILE A 137 -0.64 7.65 13.26
N PRO A 138 -1.30 8.20 14.30
CA PRO A 138 -0.75 8.15 15.65
C PRO A 138 -0.55 6.74 16.18
N ARG A 139 -1.39 5.77 15.79
CA ARG A 139 -1.34 4.37 16.24
C ARG A 139 -0.27 3.54 15.54
N VAL A 140 0.30 4.04 14.44
CA VAL A 140 1.42 3.35 13.77
C VAL A 140 2.59 3.12 14.74
N VAL A 141 2.81 4.04 15.69
CA VAL A 141 3.89 3.94 16.68
C VAL A 141 3.82 2.69 17.56
N ASP A 142 2.63 2.08 17.69
CA ASP A 142 2.39 0.94 18.58
C ASP A 142 2.98 -0.36 18.04
N PHE A 143 3.31 -0.39 16.75
CA PHE A 143 3.87 -1.57 16.10
C PHE A 143 5.16 -1.29 15.30
N LEU A 144 5.87 -0.20 15.63
CA LEU A 144 7.21 0.07 15.11
C LEU A 144 8.29 -0.40 16.08
N ASP A 145 9.47 -0.72 15.53
CA ASP A 145 10.65 -0.89 16.36
C ASP A 145 11.03 0.44 17.06
N PRO A 146 11.82 0.42 18.15
CA PRO A 146 12.12 1.63 18.92
C PRO A 146 12.73 2.79 18.11
N ARG A 147 13.62 2.50 17.14
CA ARG A 147 14.27 3.53 16.31
C ARG A 147 13.27 4.12 15.31
N ALA A 148 12.48 3.27 14.68
CA ALA A 148 11.39 3.71 13.81
C ALA A 148 10.35 4.54 14.57
N ARG A 149 10.01 4.17 15.81
CA ARG A 149 9.08 4.90 16.65
C ARG A 149 9.55 6.33 16.92
N GLU A 150 10.81 6.52 17.33
CA GLU A 150 11.38 7.85 17.57
C GLU A 150 11.34 8.71 16.29
N TYR A 151 11.82 8.14 15.18
CA TYR A 151 11.79 8.81 13.88
C TYR A 151 10.37 9.20 13.46
N PHE A 152 9.41 8.28 13.62
CA PHE A 152 8.03 8.49 13.22
C PHE A 152 7.36 9.57 14.06
N ILE A 153 7.54 9.56 15.38
CA ILE A 153 7.01 10.62 16.27
C ILE A 153 7.57 11.98 15.83
N LYS A 154 8.90 12.11 15.71
CA LYS A 154 9.56 13.37 15.31
C LYS A 154 9.02 13.91 13.98
N THR A 155 9.01 13.07 12.95
CA THR A 155 8.64 13.48 11.59
C THR A 155 7.14 13.76 11.45
N ARG A 156 6.28 12.98 12.10
CA ARG A 156 4.82 13.17 12.01
C ARG A 156 4.35 14.31 12.91
N SER A 157 4.97 14.54 14.07
CA SER A 157 4.72 15.76 14.85
C SER A 157 5.03 17.03 14.07
N ALA A 158 6.17 17.07 13.37
CA ALA A 158 6.51 18.19 12.49
C ALA A 158 5.45 18.37 11.38
N ARG A 159 5.00 17.27 10.75
CA ARG A 159 3.96 17.30 9.71
C ARG A 159 2.61 17.81 10.22
N PHE A 160 2.20 17.44 11.44
CA PHE A 160 0.94 17.85 12.04
C PHE A 160 1.01 19.20 12.77
N GLY A 161 2.21 19.74 12.98
CA GLY A 161 2.42 21.00 13.72
C GLY A 161 2.16 20.88 15.24
N LYS A 162 2.05 19.67 15.78
CA LYS A 162 1.80 19.41 17.21
C LYS A 162 2.33 18.04 17.66
N PRO A 163 2.47 17.75 18.96
CA PRO A 163 2.86 16.43 19.45
C PRO A 163 1.97 15.32 18.89
N LEU A 164 2.56 14.21 18.44
CA LEU A 164 1.80 13.13 17.77
C LEU A 164 0.78 12.50 18.73
N SER A 165 1.09 12.49 20.02
CA SER A 165 0.18 12.09 21.11
C SER A 165 -1.08 12.94 21.23
N GLU A 166 -1.09 14.16 20.69
CA GLU A 166 -2.23 15.09 20.67
C GLU A 166 -3.00 15.07 19.33
N VAL A 167 -2.55 14.27 18.36
CA VAL A 167 -3.23 14.10 17.07
C VAL A 167 -4.39 13.13 17.19
N LEU A 168 -4.23 12.07 18.00
CA LEU A 168 -5.26 11.06 18.19
C LEU A 168 -6.49 11.68 18.90
N PRO A 169 -7.70 11.60 18.32
CA PRO A 169 -8.93 12.03 18.97
C PRO A 169 -9.16 11.22 20.26
N LYS A 170 -9.57 11.90 21.34
CA LYS A 170 -9.77 11.30 22.66
C LYS A 170 -11.24 11.05 22.99
N GLU A 171 -12.11 11.90 22.46
CA GLU A 171 -13.54 11.83 22.74
C GLU A 171 -14.25 10.85 21.79
N PRO A 172 -15.06 9.91 22.29
CA PRO A 172 -15.78 8.94 21.46
C PRO A 172 -16.59 9.58 20.32
N ASP A 173 -17.27 10.70 20.58
CA ASP A 173 -18.08 11.41 19.56
C ASP A 173 -17.22 11.96 18.41
N GLN A 174 -15.99 12.40 18.69
CA GLN A 174 -15.06 12.85 17.66
C GLN A 174 -14.57 11.68 16.81
N VAL A 175 -14.27 10.55 17.45
CA VAL A 175 -13.87 9.31 16.76
C VAL A 175 -15.00 8.85 15.84
N GLN A 176 -16.24 8.80 16.34
CA GLN A 176 -17.41 8.42 15.54
C GLN A 176 -17.63 9.38 14.37
N THR A 177 -17.53 10.69 14.60
CA THR A 177 -17.65 11.69 13.52
C THR A 177 -16.62 11.46 12.40
N ILE A 178 -15.37 11.15 12.75
CA ILE A 178 -14.33 10.86 11.76
C ILE A 178 -14.67 9.58 10.97
N ILE A 179 -15.17 8.54 11.65
CA ILE A 179 -15.60 7.30 11.01
C ILE A 179 -16.76 7.56 10.05
N ASP A 180 -17.79 8.31 10.47
CA ASP A 180 -18.95 8.65 9.64
C ASP A 180 -18.55 9.45 8.39
N VAL A 181 -17.60 10.39 8.53
CA VAL A 181 -17.05 11.12 7.38
C VAL A 181 -16.27 10.17 6.46
N ALA A 182 -15.45 9.27 7.01
CA ALA A 182 -14.68 8.34 6.20
C ALA A 182 -15.58 7.32 5.46
N THR A 183 -16.66 6.85 6.10
CA THR A 183 -17.64 5.94 5.46
C THR A 183 -18.44 6.66 4.37
N ALA A 184 -18.81 7.92 4.58
CA ALA A 184 -19.43 8.73 3.53
C ALA A 184 -18.49 8.92 2.31
N GLU A 185 -17.20 9.15 2.57
CA GLU A 185 -16.21 9.40 1.51
C GLU A 185 -15.77 8.14 0.76
N ILE A 186 -15.85 6.95 1.38
CA ILE A 186 -15.58 5.67 0.70
C ILE A 186 -16.81 5.17 -0.09
N ALA A 187 -18.02 5.65 0.19
CA ALA A 187 -19.26 5.22 -0.47
C ALA A 187 -19.22 5.30 -2.02
N PRO A 188 -18.61 6.32 -2.67
CA PRO A 188 -18.43 6.30 -4.11
C PRO A 188 -17.63 5.11 -4.63
N LEU A 189 -16.63 4.62 -3.88
CA LEU A 189 -15.87 3.42 -4.25
C LEU A 189 -16.74 2.16 -4.13
N ALA A 190 -17.61 2.06 -3.12
CA ALA A 190 -18.60 0.98 -3.05
C ALA A 190 -19.55 0.99 -4.25
N GLN A 191 -20.02 2.18 -4.65
CA GLN A 191 -20.86 2.35 -5.85
C GLN A 191 -20.12 1.96 -7.14
N MET A 192 -18.84 2.32 -7.27
CA MET A 192 -18.00 1.91 -8.40
C MET A 192 -17.83 0.38 -8.46
N LEU A 193 -17.62 -0.27 -7.31
CA LEU A 193 -17.50 -1.72 -7.21
C LEU A 193 -18.80 -2.44 -7.50
N ARG A 194 -19.95 -1.90 -7.09
CA ARG A 194 -21.27 -2.40 -7.48
C ARG A 194 -21.45 -2.39 -8.99
N GLY A 195 -21.00 -1.33 -9.62
CA GLY A 195 -21.11 -1.13 -11.06
C GLY A 195 -22.55 -1.10 -11.56
N ARG A 196 -22.76 -1.45 -12.82
CA ARG A 196 -24.08 -1.45 -13.46
C ARG A 196 -24.79 -2.78 -13.23
N LEU A 197 -26.11 -2.79 -13.42
CA LEU A 197 -26.90 -4.03 -13.41
C LEU A 197 -26.28 -5.06 -14.36
N GLY A 198 -26.05 -6.28 -13.85
CA GLY A 198 -25.43 -7.38 -14.59
C GLY A 198 -23.90 -7.41 -14.55
N LYS A 199 -23.23 -6.53 -13.77
CA LYS A 199 -21.80 -6.68 -13.49
C LYS A 199 -21.55 -7.98 -12.71
N ASN A 200 -20.63 -8.78 -13.21
CA ASN A 200 -20.12 -9.97 -12.52
C ASN A 200 -18.75 -9.68 -11.90
N GLY A 201 -18.46 -10.35 -10.79
CA GLY A 201 -17.17 -10.32 -10.14
C GLY A 201 -16.95 -9.13 -9.20
N PRO A 202 -16.04 -9.29 -8.21
CA PRO A 202 -15.88 -8.35 -7.10
C PRO A 202 -15.02 -7.13 -7.43
N PHE A 203 -14.35 -7.10 -8.58
CA PHE A 203 -13.36 -6.07 -8.93
C PHE A 203 -14.01 -4.89 -9.66
N LEU A 204 -13.35 -3.73 -9.68
CA LEU A 204 -13.87 -2.53 -10.37
C LEU A 204 -14.16 -2.78 -11.85
N GLU A 205 -13.32 -3.57 -12.52
CA GLU A 205 -13.47 -3.95 -13.93
C GLU A 205 -14.23 -5.28 -14.14
N GLY A 206 -14.89 -5.79 -13.09
CA GLY A 206 -15.73 -6.98 -13.13
C GLY A 206 -15.04 -8.21 -12.55
N GLU A 207 -14.77 -9.20 -13.40
CA GLU A 207 -14.28 -10.53 -12.96
C GLU A 207 -12.78 -10.59 -12.70
N LYS A 208 -12.00 -9.73 -13.34
CA LYS A 208 -10.54 -9.73 -13.23
C LYS A 208 -10.07 -8.54 -12.39
N PRO A 209 -9.11 -8.76 -11.46
CA PRO A 209 -8.52 -7.67 -10.69
C PRO A 209 -7.68 -6.76 -11.59
N GLY A 210 -7.57 -5.51 -11.19
CA GLY A 210 -6.62 -4.54 -11.71
C GLY A 210 -5.90 -3.79 -10.58
N TYR A 211 -4.90 -2.99 -10.95
CA TYR A 211 -4.14 -2.21 -9.97
C TYR A 211 -5.01 -1.23 -9.17
N ALA A 212 -6.11 -0.73 -9.75
CA ALA A 212 -7.06 0.14 -9.06
C ALA A 212 -7.70 -0.53 -7.83
N ASP A 213 -7.99 -1.83 -7.91
CA ASP A 213 -8.51 -2.61 -6.79
C ASP A 213 -7.52 -2.65 -5.62
N PHE A 214 -6.23 -2.80 -5.93
CA PHE A 214 -5.16 -2.90 -4.94
C PHE A 214 -4.98 -1.60 -4.14
N LEU A 215 -5.31 -0.45 -4.74
CA LEU A 215 -5.28 0.83 -4.04
C LEU A 215 -6.30 0.88 -2.90
N ILE A 216 -7.52 0.37 -3.14
CA ILE A 216 -8.59 0.29 -2.14
C ILE A 216 -8.17 -0.68 -1.04
N VAL A 217 -7.75 -1.89 -1.42
CA VAL A 217 -7.42 -2.96 -0.47
C VAL A 217 -6.19 -2.61 0.36
N ALA A 218 -5.17 -1.97 -0.21
CA ALA A 218 -3.99 -1.54 0.55
C ALA A 218 -4.35 -0.48 1.61
N PHE A 219 -5.31 0.41 1.33
CA PHE A 219 -5.82 1.35 2.31
C PHE A 219 -6.60 0.64 3.44
N LEU A 220 -7.50 -0.27 3.08
CA LEU A 220 -8.23 -1.07 4.07
C LEU A 220 -7.29 -1.90 4.94
N ALA A 221 -6.24 -2.47 4.36
CA ALA A 221 -5.25 -3.24 5.10
C ALA A 221 -4.53 -2.35 6.11
N TRP A 222 -4.10 -1.15 5.72
CA TRP A 222 -3.49 -0.20 6.66
C TRP A 222 -4.44 0.19 7.79
N CYS A 223 -5.72 0.42 7.49
CA CYS A 223 -6.75 0.62 8.52
C CYS A 223 -6.86 -0.59 9.44
N GLU A 224 -6.91 -1.82 8.94
CA GLU A 224 -7.01 -3.03 9.76
C GLU A 224 -5.85 -3.15 10.76
N ARG A 225 -4.62 -2.83 10.34
CA ARG A 225 -3.43 -2.90 11.21
C ARG A 225 -3.42 -1.81 12.29
N ALA A 226 -3.97 -0.63 12.01
CA ALA A 226 -3.86 0.54 12.89
C ALA A 226 -5.14 0.87 13.68
N ASP A 227 -6.31 0.69 13.08
CA ASP A 227 -7.62 1.01 13.64
C ASP A 227 -8.68 0.02 13.14
N LYS A 228 -8.91 -1.04 13.91
CA LYS A 228 -9.86 -2.09 13.58
C LYS A 228 -11.31 -1.57 13.51
N MET A 229 -11.68 -0.60 14.33
CA MET A 229 -13.05 -0.05 14.33
C MET A 229 -13.31 0.76 13.06
N LEU A 230 -12.35 1.58 12.64
CA LEU A 230 -12.40 2.27 11.35
C LEU A 230 -12.45 1.26 10.20
N TRP A 231 -11.61 0.22 10.22
CA TRP A 231 -11.64 -0.81 9.18
C TRP A 231 -12.98 -1.55 9.11
N GLU A 232 -13.55 -1.97 10.26
CA GLU A 232 -14.86 -2.61 10.34
C GLU A 232 -15.97 -1.72 9.78
N ALA A 233 -15.93 -0.41 10.06
CA ALA A 233 -16.88 0.53 9.49
C ALA A 233 -16.73 0.65 7.97
N LEU A 234 -15.50 0.81 7.46
CA LEU A 234 -15.22 1.00 6.04
C LEU A 234 -15.52 -0.25 5.19
N VAL A 235 -15.17 -1.44 5.68
CA VAL A 235 -15.35 -2.68 4.91
C VAL A 235 -16.83 -3.05 4.75
N ASN A 236 -17.69 -2.58 5.65
CA ASN A 236 -19.13 -2.80 5.64
C ASN A 236 -19.93 -1.69 4.95
N VAL A 237 -19.28 -0.70 4.33
CA VAL A 237 -19.98 0.31 3.52
C VAL A 237 -20.54 -0.34 2.24
N GLY A 238 -21.79 -0.03 1.93
CA GLY A 238 -22.52 -0.59 0.78
C GLY A 238 -23.35 -1.82 1.15
N GLU A 239 -23.53 -2.71 0.20
CA GLU A 239 -24.30 -3.96 0.33
C GLU A 239 -23.37 -5.20 0.38
N GLY A 240 -22.07 -4.96 0.58
CA GLY A 240 -21.04 -6.01 0.71
C GLY A 240 -19.96 -5.98 -0.37
N GLU A 241 -19.95 -4.98 -1.27
CA GLU A 241 -19.02 -4.90 -2.39
C GLU A 241 -17.57 -4.72 -1.92
N ILE A 242 -17.36 -3.84 -0.94
CA ILE A 242 -16.02 -3.62 -0.36
C ILE A 242 -15.55 -4.88 0.38
N LYS A 243 -16.43 -5.54 1.13
CA LYS A 243 -16.12 -6.80 1.82
C LYS A 243 -15.75 -7.92 0.84
N ALA A 244 -16.49 -8.06 -0.25
CA ALA A 244 -16.20 -9.05 -1.29
C ALA A 244 -14.83 -8.78 -1.94
N LEU A 245 -14.52 -7.52 -2.25
CA LEU A 245 -13.21 -7.11 -2.77
C LEU A 245 -12.08 -7.41 -1.78
N TRP A 246 -12.28 -7.08 -0.51
CA TRP A 246 -11.34 -7.35 0.57
C TRP A 246 -11.01 -8.84 0.65
N ASP A 247 -12.04 -9.69 0.75
CA ASP A 247 -11.89 -11.14 0.96
C ASP A 247 -11.13 -11.82 -0.18
N VAL A 248 -11.45 -11.49 -1.43
CA VAL A 248 -10.77 -12.09 -2.60
C VAL A 248 -9.31 -11.63 -2.70
N CYS A 249 -8.98 -10.44 -2.20
CA CYS A 249 -7.63 -9.87 -2.29
C CYS A 249 -6.73 -10.23 -1.11
N LEU A 250 -7.28 -10.71 0.01
CA LEU A 250 -6.53 -11.07 1.23
C LEU A 250 -5.29 -11.95 0.96
N PRO A 251 -5.34 -12.99 0.11
CA PRO A 251 -4.15 -13.79 -0.21
C PRO A 251 -3.00 -12.96 -0.81
N TRP A 252 -3.30 -11.90 -1.57
CA TRP A 252 -2.29 -11.02 -2.16
C TRP A 252 -1.77 -9.96 -1.17
N VAL A 253 -2.56 -9.58 -0.17
CA VAL A 253 -2.11 -8.71 0.93
C VAL A 253 -1.14 -9.47 1.82
N ASN A 254 -1.50 -10.68 2.23
CA ASN A 254 -0.78 -11.45 3.24
C ASN A 254 0.33 -12.33 2.64
N GLY A 255 0.36 -12.51 1.31
CA GLY A 255 1.39 -13.27 0.62
C GLY A 255 2.79 -12.72 0.87
N GLN A 256 3.73 -13.62 1.16
CA GLN A 256 5.11 -13.30 1.53
C GLN A 256 6.08 -13.86 0.50
N GLY A 257 7.15 -13.10 0.23
CA GLY A 257 8.32 -13.59 -0.50
C GLY A 257 9.27 -14.37 0.41
N GLU A 258 10.42 -14.75 -0.12
CA GLU A 258 11.51 -15.31 0.67
C GLU A 258 12.18 -14.21 1.50
N ASP A 259 12.16 -14.34 2.82
CA ASP A 259 12.86 -13.41 3.72
C ASP A 259 14.37 -13.51 3.49
N ARG A 260 15.00 -12.40 3.08
CA ARG A 260 16.44 -12.34 2.81
C ARG A 260 16.97 -11.00 3.25
N ASN A 261 17.84 -10.98 4.26
CA ASN A 261 18.52 -9.75 4.67
C ASN A 261 19.28 -9.14 3.50
N TRP A 262 19.03 -7.87 3.22
CA TRP A 262 19.83 -7.10 2.29
C TRP A 262 21.17 -6.74 2.95
N VAL A 263 22.21 -7.49 2.61
CA VAL A 263 23.57 -7.20 3.04
C VAL A 263 24.21 -6.35 1.94
N HIS A 264 24.64 -5.14 2.31
CA HIS A 264 25.34 -4.20 1.44
C HIS A 264 26.69 -4.73 0.97
#